data_AF-K9Q4A5-F1
#
_entry.id   AF-K9Q4A5-F1
#
_cell.length_a   1.000
_cell.length_b   1.000
_cell.length_c   1.000
_cell.angle_alpha   90.00
_cell.angle_beta   90.00
_cell.angle_gamma   90.00
#
_symmetry.space_group_name_H-M   'P 1'
#
loop_
_entity.id
_entity.type
_entity.pdbx_description
1 polymer ?
#
loop_
_entity_poly.entity_id
_entity_poly.type
_entity_poly.pdbx_seq_one_letter_code
_entity_poly.pdbx_strand_id
1 'polypeptide(L)'
;MSLTFFDNAVAAGGGNGVPAGLFLPIAVLPGVVAGEFGAGESQATKEGKALLAMSNALFDYYTANSTNLVGLLATRAKASASDVLDNITFTFQHQYVSKLSDASFGQIPLPAAGANSGVGGFAVQDIFAAAADIAAEGAISGEGVVIPYADLSAFGGSAPAGITAGNDNRDLIAAMNRAMADLVVVRDATNASAVTAATQANSISFTLAAAATATTDPTTGLVAGELDKISTVQMSTSYTVQVALNQSTQTFDVNVVTA
;
A
#
# COMPACT_ATOMS: atom_id res chain seq x y z
N MET A 1 9.54 7.00 -7.02
CA MET A 1 9.33 6.90 -5.57
C MET A 1 10.72 6.79 -5.03
N SER A 2 11.21 7.86 -4.45
CA SER A 2 12.46 7.75 -3.70
C SER A 2 12.02 7.47 -2.27
N LEU A 3 11.94 6.20 -1.88
CA LEU A 3 11.78 5.85 -0.48
C LEU A 3 12.98 6.45 0.28
N THR A 4 12.69 7.33 1.24
CA THR A 4 13.75 7.96 2.04
C THR A 4 13.92 7.16 3.33
N PHE A 5 15.06 6.48 3.43
CA PHE A 5 15.40 5.67 4.59
C PHE A 5 16.14 6.47 5.64
N PHE A 6 15.80 6.23 6.90
CA PHE A 6 16.46 6.80 8.07
C PHE A 6 16.96 5.67 8.94
N ASP A 7 18.23 5.74 9.36
CA ASP A 7 18.85 4.74 10.23
C ASP A 7 18.81 5.14 11.72
N ASN A 8 18.47 6.40 12.01
CA ASN A 8 18.43 6.98 13.34
C ASN A 8 17.38 8.10 13.40
N ALA A 9 17.12 8.59 14.62
CA ALA A 9 16.27 9.76 14.82
C ALA A 9 16.91 11.01 14.20
N VAL A 10 16.07 11.86 13.59
CA VAL A 10 16.46 13.14 13.00
C VAL A 10 15.67 14.25 13.68
N ALA A 11 16.36 15.29 14.15
CA ALA A 11 15.71 16.45 14.72
C ALA A 11 15.05 17.31 13.63
N ALA A 12 13.91 17.92 13.95
CA ALA A 12 13.28 18.89 13.05
C ALA A 12 14.21 20.10 12.85
N GLY A 13 14.32 20.58 11.62
CA GLY A 13 15.15 21.72 11.28
C GLY A 13 15.45 21.80 9.80
N GLY A 14 15.58 23.03 9.27
CA GLY A 14 15.80 23.22 7.84
C GLY A 14 17.12 22.63 7.35
N GLY A 15 17.05 21.89 6.24
CA GLY A 15 18.19 21.23 5.59
C GLY A 15 18.45 19.82 6.11
N ASN A 16 17.55 19.23 6.90
CA ASN A 16 17.64 17.84 7.35
C ASN A 16 17.23 16.83 6.25
N GLY A 17 16.60 17.30 5.17
CA GLY A 17 16.28 16.49 3.99
C GLY A 17 15.09 15.55 4.17
N VAL A 18 14.30 15.71 5.24
CA VAL A 18 13.07 14.93 5.47
C VAL A 18 11.96 15.45 4.56
N PRO A 19 11.45 14.65 3.60
CA PRO A 19 10.32 15.08 2.77
C PRO A 19 9.01 15.02 3.55
N ALA A 20 8.02 15.81 3.13
CA ALA A 20 6.66 15.65 3.63
C ALA A 20 6.08 14.31 3.17
N GLY A 21 5.54 13.51 4.09
CA GLY A 21 5.08 12.17 3.76
C GLY A 21 4.68 11.32 4.94
N LEU A 22 4.38 10.06 4.64
CA LEU A 22 4.05 9.04 5.62
C LEU A 22 5.34 8.37 6.11
N PHE A 23 5.66 8.53 7.38
CA PHE A 23 6.75 7.81 8.02
C PHE A 23 6.26 6.49 8.60
N LEU A 24 6.94 5.40 8.21
CA LEU A 24 6.76 4.06 8.72
C LEU A 24 8.02 3.68 9.53
N PRO A 25 7.96 3.71 10.87
CA PRO A 25 9.07 3.23 11.69
C PRO A 25 9.27 1.72 11.50
N ILE A 26 10.49 1.25 11.71
CA ILE A 26 10.83 -0.16 11.49
C ILE A 26 9.95 -1.14 12.29
N ALA A 27 9.48 -0.71 13.47
CA ALA A 27 8.60 -1.51 14.34
C ALA A 27 7.23 -1.86 13.71
N VAL A 28 6.80 -1.15 12.66
CA VAL A 28 5.56 -1.45 11.93
C VAL A 28 5.79 -2.17 10.60
N LEU A 29 7.04 -2.51 10.29
CA LEU A 29 7.43 -3.18 9.05
C LEU A 29 7.73 -4.66 9.35
N PRO A 30 6.75 -5.57 9.13
CA PRO A 30 6.91 -6.97 9.51
C PRO A 30 8.07 -7.63 8.74
N GLY A 31 8.94 -8.31 9.48
CA GLY A 31 10.09 -9.01 8.92
C GLY A 31 11.34 -8.15 8.71
N VAL A 32 11.29 -6.85 9.03
CA VAL A 32 12.48 -5.98 9.05
C VAL A 32 12.98 -5.85 10.48
N VAL A 33 14.28 -6.07 10.71
CA VAL A 33 14.91 -5.96 12.03
C VAL A 33 15.80 -4.72 12.14
N ALA A 34 16.00 -4.23 13.36
CA ALA A 34 16.81 -3.04 13.62
C ALA A 34 18.20 -3.14 12.97
N GLY A 35 18.63 -2.07 12.31
CA GLY A 35 19.88 -1.96 11.57
C GLY A 35 19.78 -2.32 10.08
N GLU A 36 18.69 -2.94 9.62
CA GLU A 36 18.52 -3.31 8.20
C GLU A 36 18.25 -2.12 7.28
N PHE A 37 17.99 -0.92 7.81
CA PHE A 37 17.99 0.34 7.06
C PHE A 37 19.24 1.20 7.33
N GLY A 38 20.24 0.64 8.03
CA GLY A 38 21.54 1.27 8.29
C GLY A 38 22.37 1.55 7.04
N ALA A 39 23.38 2.41 7.16
CA ALA A 39 24.26 2.80 6.05
C ALA A 39 25.04 1.65 5.39
N GLY A 40 25.18 0.51 6.07
CA GLY A 40 25.85 -0.69 5.54
C GLY A 40 25.03 -1.47 4.51
N GLU A 41 23.71 -1.25 4.44
CA GLU A 41 22.81 -1.94 3.53
C GLU A 41 22.66 -1.19 2.21
N SER A 42 22.60 -1.94 1.10
CA SER A 42 22.39 -1.36 -0.22
C SER A 42 20.99 -0.76 -0.34
N GLN A 43 20.83 0.31 -1.14
CA GLN A 43 19.52 0.90 -1.41
C GLN A 43 18.50 -0.14 -1.90
N ALA A 44 18.93 -1.02 -2.82
CA ALA A 44 18.09 -2.08 -3.36
C ALA A 44 17.64 -3.10 -2.28
N THR A 45 18.49 -3.40 -1.28
CA THR A 45 18.12 -4.23 -0.13
C THR A 45 17.07 -3.54 0.72
N LYS A 46 17.27 -2.26 1.05
CA LYS A 46 16.31 -1.49 1.86
C LYS A 46 14.95 -1.39 1.20
N GLU A 47 14.93 -1.06 -0.10
CA GLU A 47 13.70 -0.98 -0.90
C GLU A 47 13.00 -2.34 -1.00
N GLY A 48 13.75 -3.42 -1.26
CA GLY A 48 13.19 -4.76 -1.30
C GLY A 48 12.55 -5.18 0.03
N LYS A 49 13.25 -4.96 1.15
CA LYS A 49 12.74 -5.28 2.49
C LYS A 49 11.52 -4.43 2.84
N ALA A 50 11.59 -3.12 2.62
CA ALA A 50 10.47 -2.21 2.88
C ALA A 50 9.24 -2.59 2.05
N LEU A 51 9.41 -2.87 0.76
CA LEU A 51 8.31 -3.30 -0.10
C LEU A 51 7.70 -4.60 0.39
N LEU A 52 8.52 -5.64 0.66
CA LEU A 52 8.01 -6.91 1.16
C LEU A 52 7.25 -6.75 2.48
N ALA A 53 7.78 -5.96 3.41
CA ALA A 53 7.17 -5.71 4.70
C ALA A 53 5.83 -4.96 4.58
N MET A 54 5.80 -3.86 3.82
CA MET A 54 4.57 -3.10 3.55
C MET A 54 3.51 -3.98 2.88
N SER A 55 3.92 -4.83 1.95
CA SER A 55 3.01 -5.72 1.21
C SER A 55 2.41 -6.80 2.09
N ASN A 56 3.21 -7.39 2.97
CA ASN A 56 2.71 -8.34 3.96
C ASN A 56 1.73 -7.66 4.94
N ALA A 57 2.08 -6.48 5.47
CA ALA A 57 1.20 -5.75 6.37
C ALA A 57 -0.16 -5.41 5.70
N LEU A 58 -0.13 -4.91 4.46
CA LEU A 58 -1.33 -4.64 3.66
C LEU A 58 -2.14 -5.92 3.40
N PHE A 59 -1.48 -6.99 2.96
CA PHE A 59 -2.14 -8.26 2.67
C PHE A 59 -2.79 -8.86 3.92
N ASP A 60 -2.08 -8.89 5.04
CA ASP A 60 -2.57 -9.44 6.31
C ASP A 60 -3.78 -8.62 6.80
N TYR A 61 -3.71 -7.29 6.73
CA TYR A 61 -4.85 -6.43 7.08
C TYR A 61 -6.06 -6.66 6.16
N TYR A 62 -5.84 -6.72 4.84
CA TYR A 62 -6.92 -6.84 3.86
C TYR A 62 -7.63 -8.19 3.98
N THR A 63 -6.87 -9.25 4.20
CA THR A 63 -7.42 -10.59 4.36
C THR A 63 -8.16 -10.76 5.69
N ALA A 64 -7.57 -10.27 6.80
CA ALA A 64 -8.20 -10.32 8.12
C ALA A 64 -9.51 -9.52 8.18
N ASN A 65 -9.62 -8.44 7.39
CA ASN A 65 -10.79 -7.56 7.37
C ASN A 65 -11.63 -7.70 6.08
N SER A 66 -11.45 -8.77 5.32
CA SER A 66 -12.06 -8.94 3.98
C SER A 66 -13.59 -8.84 3.95
N THR A 67 -14.28 -9.14 5.06
CA THR A 67 -15.75 -9.00 5.16
C THR A 67 -16.21 -7.57 5.45
N ASN A 68 -15.31 -6.72 5.95
CA ASN A 68 -15.63 -5.40 6.47
C ASN A 68 -15.03 -4.27 5.64
N LEU A 69 -14.15 -4.56 4.67
CA LEU A 69 -13.53 -3.58 3.79
C LEU A 69 -14.36 -3.38 2.52
N VAL A 70 -14.58 -2.12 2.17
CA VAL A 70 -15.32 -1.76 0.96
C VAL A 70 -14.36 -1.46 -0.18
N GLY A 71 -14.50 -2.19 -1.28
CA GLY A 71 -13.84 -1.91 -2.55
C GLY A 71 -12.37 -2.33 -2.63
N LEU A 72 -11.93 -3.24 -1.76
CA LEU A 72 -10.52 -3.62 -1.65
C LEU A 72 -10.38 -5.14 -1.60
N LEU A 73 -9.47 -5.66 -2.41
CA LEU A 73 -9.10 -7.06 -2.39
C LEU A 73 -7.58 -7.20 -2.44
N ALA A 74 -7.05 -8.21 -1.77
CA ALA A 74 -5.65 -8.59 -1.87
C ALA A 74 -5.52 -10.09 -2.11
N THR A 75 -4.57 -10.49 -2.94
CA THR A 75 -4.13 -11.87 -3.08
C THR A 75 -2.62 -11.96 -2.94
N ARG A 76 -2.16 -13.12 -2.46
CA ARG A 76 -0.74 -13.47 -2.38
C ARG A 76 -0.55 -14.83 -3.01
N ALA A 77 0.34 -14.92 -3.97
CA ALA A 77 0.75 -16.17 -4.60
C ALA A 77 2.24 -16.40 -4.34
N LYS A 78 2.62 -17.67 -4.21
CA LYS A 78 4.01 -18.10 -4.06
C LYS A 78 4.34 -19.11 -5.15
N ALA A 79 5.43 -18.87 -5.87
CA ALA A 79 5.98 -19.80 -6.84
C ALA A 79 7.45 -20.07 -6.52
N SER A 80 7.80 -21.33 -6.29
CA SER A 80 9.19 -21.72 -6.05
C SER A 80 9.98 -21.66 -7.34
N ALA A 81 11.03 -20.84 -7.35
CA ALA A 81 11.96 -20.70 -8.46
C ALA A 81 13.10 -21.72 -8.37
N SER A 82 13.46 -22.15 -7.16
CA SER A 82 14.38 -23.24 -6.86
C SER A 82 14.17 -23.74 -5.41
N ASP A 83 14.97 -24.71 -4.97
CA ASP A 83 14.95 -25.21 -3.58
C ASP A 83 15.27 -24.12 -2.53
N VAL A 84 15.89 -23.02 -2.96
CA VAL A 84 16.31 -21.92 -2.09
C VAL A 84 15.75 -20.57 -2.50
N LEU A 85 14.90 -20.50 -3.54
CA LEU A 85 14.33 -19.25 -4.04
C LEU A 85 12.82 -19.37 -4.20
N ASP A 86 12.09 -18.41 -3.62
CA ASP A 86 10.66 -18.26 -3.80
C ASP A 86 10.35 -16.88 -4.41
N ASN A 87 9.44 -16.84 -5.38
CA ASN A 87 8.83 -15.63 -5.90
C ASN A 87 7.49 -15.43 -5.19
N ILE A 88 7.34 -14.30 -4.48
CA ILE A 88 6.11 -13.93 -3.78
C ILE A 88 5.46 -12.79 -4.56
N THR A 89 4.28 -13.06 -5.13
CA THR A 89 3.51 -12.08 -5.89
C THR A 89 2.36 -11.59 -5.03
N PHE A 90 2.31 -10.28 -4.80
CA PHE A 90 1.16 -9.61 -4.19
C PHE A 90 0.33 -8.95 -5.29
N THR A 91 -0.99 -9.04 -5.19
CA THR A 91 -1.91 -8.30 -6.05
C THR A 91 -2.91 -7.56 -5.18
N PHE A 92 -2.99 -6.24 -5.36
CA PHE A 92 -3.96 -5.38 -4.69
C PHE A 92 -4.94 -4.84 -5.73
N GLN A 93 -6.23 -5.00 -5.44
CA GLN A 93 -7.32 -4.56 -6.28
C GLN A 93 -8.11 -3.48 -5.55
N HIS A 94 -8.30 -2.35 -6.22
CA HIS A 94 -8.99 -1.18 -5.69
C HIS A 94 -10.17 -0.86 -6.60
N GLN A 95 -11.36 -0.76 -6.03
CA GLN A 95 -12.61 -0.57 -6.74
C GLN A 95 -13.12 0.86 -6.56
N TYR A 96 -13.46 1.47 -7.68
CA TYR A 96 -13.86 2.85 -7.84
C TYR A 96 -15.22 2.95 -8.50
N VAL A 97 -15.83 4.11 -8.31
CA VAL A 97 -17.07 4.52 -8.97
C VAL A 97 -16.79 5.82 -9.70
N SER A 98 -17.15 5.87 -10.97
CA SER A 98 -17.34 7.11 -11.71
C SER A 98 -18.81 7.48 -11.65
N LYS A 99 -19.15 8.65 -11.12
CA LYS A 99 -20.51 9.19 -11.14
C LYS A 99 -20.64 10.12 -12.35
N LEU A 100 -21.44 9.71 -13.32
CA LEU A 100 -21.61 10.45 -14.58
C LEU A 100 -22.43 11.73 -14.38
N SER A 101 -23.26 11.80 -13.34
CA SER A 101 -24.12 12.94 -13.05
C SER A 101 -23.35 14.18 -12.59
N ASP A 102 -22.21 14.00 -11.91
CA ASP A 102 -21.37 15.09 -11.39
C ASP A 102 -19.92 15.02 -11.90
N ALA A 103 -19.65 14.10 -12.83
CA ALA A 103 -18.33 13.83 -13.40
C ALA A 103 -17.25 13.54 -12.35
N SER A 104 -17.62 12.94 -11.22
CA SER A 104 -16.67 12.52 -10.19
C SER A 104 -16.15 11.10 -10.41
N PHE A 105 -14.96 10.84 -9.86
CA PHE A 105 -14.34 9.53 -9.81
C PHE A 105 -13.66 9.36 -8.45
N GLY A 106 -13.94 8.27 -7.76
CA GLY A 106 -13.40 8.02 -6.43
C GLY A 106 -13.71 6.61 -5.94
N GLN A 107 -13.22 6.27 -4.75
CA GLN A 107 -13.53 4.99 -4.11
C GLN A 107 -15.03 4.81 -3.95
N ILE A 108 -15.47 3.55 -3.87
CA ILE A 108 -16.85 3.26 -3.47
C ILE A 108 -17.11 3.95 -2.12
N PRO A 109 -18.14 4.81 -2.03
CA PRO A 109 -18.42 5.54 -0.80
C PRO A 109 -18.83 4.57 0.32
N LEU A 110 -18.53 4.93 1.55
CA LEU A 110 -18.98 4.17 2.71
C LEU A 110 -20.50 4.34 2.90
N PRO A 111 -21.22 3.30 3.34
CA PRO A 111 -22.63 3.42 3.71
C PRO A 111 -22.83 4.50 4.79
N ALA A 112 -23.88 5.29 4.62
CA ALA A 112 -24.23 6.40 5.52
C ALA A 112 -25.45 6.11 6.41
N ALA A 113 -26.01 4.90 6.34
CA ALA A 113 -27.20 4.50 7.06
C ALA A 113 -27.18 2.99 7.35
N GLY A 114 -28.06 2.54 8.24
CA GLY A 114 -28.18 1.13 8.61
C GLY A 114 -27.15 0.68 9.66
N ALA A 115 -27.06 -0.62 9.87
CA ALA A 115 -26.09 -1.22 10.79
C ALA A 115 -24.65 -1.11 10.24
N ASN A 116 -24.50 -1.05 8.92
CA ASN A 116 -23.22 -0.87 8.26
C ASN A 116 -22.75 0.60 8.19
N SER A 117 -23.50 1.58 8.72
CA SER A 117 -23.12 2.99 8.61
C SER A 117 -21.69 3.27 9.07
N GLY A 118 -20.84 3.82 8.19
CA GLY A 118 -19.44 4.13 8.45
C GLY A 118 -18.48 2.93 8.41
N VAL A 119 -18.97 1.72 8.17
CA VAL A 119 -18.18 0.50 8.01
C VAL A 119 -17.61 0.44 6.58
N GLY A 120 -16.40 -0.08 6.40
CA GLY A 120 -15.80 -0.21 5.06
C GLY A 120 -14.47 0.51 4.87
N GLY A 121 -14.25 1.58 5.64
CA GLY A 121 -13.03 2.39 5.62
C GLY A 121 -12.04 1.95 6.67
N PHE A 122 -10.82 2.47 6.58
CA PHE A 122 -9.79 2.27 7.58
C PHE A 122 -8.81 3.44 7.59
N ALA A 123 -8.14 3.63 8.72
CA ALA A 123 -7.05 4.56 8.88
C ALA A 123 -5.70 3.89 8.60
N VAL A 124 -4.70 4.64 8.16
CA VAL A 124 -3.34 4.09 7.95
C VAL A 124 -2.83 3.39 9.21
N GLN A 125 -3.12 3.93 10.39
CA GLN A 125 -2.73 3.32 11.67
C GLN A 125 -3.42 1.99 11.99
N ASP A 126 -4.51 1.64 11.31
CA ASP A 126 -5.09 0.29 11.43
C ASP A 126 -4.19 -0.77 10.79
N ILE A 127 -3.33 -0.37 9.85
CA ILE A 127 -2.35 -1.21 9.16
C ILE A 127 -0.95 -1.05 9.78
N PHE A 128 -0.58 0.20 10.06
CA PHE A 128 0.73 0.61 10.54
C PHE A 128 0.58 1.42 11.83
N ALA A 129 0.39 0.74 12.96
CA ALA A 129 -0.03 1.36 14.23
C ALA A 129 0.82 2.55 14.72
N ALA A 130 2.12 2.56 14.45
CA ALA A 130 3.04 3.65 14.81
C ALA A 130 3.43 4.54 13.63
N ALA A 131 2.70 4.50 12.51
CA ALA A 131 2.93 5.41 11.40
C ALA A 131 2.65 6.86 11.81
N ALA A 132 3.44 7.78 11.24
CA ALA A 132 3.34 9.20 11.52
C ALA A 132 3.23 10.00 10.22
N ASP A 133 2.39 11.04 10.25
CA ASP A 133 2.33 12.05 9.20
C ASP A 133 3.39 13.10 9.48
N ILE A 134 4.35 13.25 8.57
CA ILE A 134 5.53 14.10 8.77
C ILE A 134 5.49 15.26 7.78
N ALA A 135 5.62 16.48 8.32
CA ALA A 135 5.82 17.68 7.50
C ALA A 135 7.24 17.72 6.93
N ALA A 136 7.44 18.48 5.85
CA ALA A 136 8.78 18.71 5.31
C ALA A 136 9.71 19.29 6.39
N GLU A 137 10.93 18.76 6.46
CA GLU A 137 11.94 19.09 7.47
C GLU A 137 11.51 18.75 8.91
N GLY A 138 10.50 17.89 9.07
CA GLY A 138 9.99 17.39 10.34
C GLY A 138 10.98 16.45 11.07
N ALA A 139 10.65 16.12 12.32
CA ALA A 139 11.45 15.17 13.10
C ALA A 139 11.12 13.73 12.71
N ILE A 140 12.15 12.88 12.67
CA ILE A 140 12.02 11.42 12.52
C ILE A 140 12.36 10.78 13.86
N SER A 141 11.48 9.91 14.36
CA SER A 141 11.59 9.35 15.70
C SER A 141 12.61 8.22 15.85
N GLY A 142 13.09 7.66 14.72
CA GLY A 142 14.06 6.57 14.73
C GLY A 142 14.23 5.95 13.34
N GLU A 143 14.74 4.72 13.32
CA GLU A 143 14.91 3.97 12.08
C GLU A 143 13.57 3.68 11.38
N GLY A 144 13.53 3.86 10.06
CA GLY A 144 12.33 3.63 9.26
C GLY A 144 12.43 4.18 7.83
N VAL A 145 11.27 4.31 7.20
CA VAL A 145 11.15 4.79 5.82
C VAL A 145 10.06 5.85 5.71
N VAL A 146 10.32 6.92 4.95
CA VAL A 146 9.32 7.90 4.56
C VAL A 146 8.88 7.64 3.12
N ILE A 147 7.56 7.64 2.93
CA ILE A 147 6.91 7.61 1.62
C ILE A 147 6.45 9.05 1.31
N PRO A 148 7.12 9.77 0.40
CA PRO A 148 6.80 11.16 0.11
C PRO A 148 5.41 11.31 -0.51
N TYR A 149 4.59 12.25 -0.04
CA TYR A 149 3.28 12.50 -0.65
C TYR A 149 3.36 13.05 -2.07
N ALA A 150 4.47 13.75 -2.39
CA ALA A 150 4.72 14.22 -3.76
C ALA A 150 4.69 13.05 -4.76
N ASP A 151 5.24 11.90 -4.39
CA ASP A 151 5.27 10.69 -5.23
C ASP A 151 3.90 10.03 -5.36
N LEU A 152 2.97 10.25 -4.41
CA LEU A 152 1.63 9.66 -4.42
C LEU A 152 0.59 10.52 -5.16
N SER A 153 0.84 11.83 -5.25
CA SER A 153 -0.09 12.80 -5.85
C SER A 153 -0.48 12.46 -7.30
N ALA A 154 0.48 12.01 -8.11
CA ALA A 154 0.26 11.59 -9.49
C ALA A 154 -0.63 10.34 -9.61
N PHE A 155 -0.78 9.57 -8.52
CA PHE A 155 -1.57 8.34 -8.45
C PHE A 155 -2.89 8.52 -7.70
N GLY A 156 -3.33 9.76 -7.51
CA GLY A 156 -4.57 10.13 -6.82
C GLY A 156 -4.45 10.17 -5.30
N GLY A 157 -3.24 10.06 -4.74
CA GLY A 157 -2.99 10.13 -3.30
C GLY A 157 -2.69 11.56 -2.87
N SER A 158 -3.69 12.29 -2.40
CA SER A 158 -3.47 13.55 -1.69
C SER A 158 -2.97 13.31 -0.27
N ALA A 159 -2.29 14.30 0.31
CA ALA A 159 -1.99 14.29 1.74
C ALA A 159 -3.31 14.09 2.53
N PRO A 160 -3.37 13.14 3.46
CA PRO A 160 -4.58 12.85 4.21
C PRO A 160 -4.89 13.98 5.20
N ALA A 161 -6.16 14.19 5.52
CA ALA A 161 -6.55 15.09 6.62
C ALA A 161 -6.13 14.55 8.00
N GLY A 162 -5.90 13.24 8.08
CA GLY A 162 -5.37 12.52 9.23
C GLY A 162 -5.13 11.06 8.88
N ILE A 163 -4.26 10.41 9.64
CA ILE A 163 -3.88 8.99 9.46
C ILE A 163 -4.36 8.09 10.61
N THR A 164 -5.09 8.66 11.56
CA THR A 164 -5.56 8.02 12.80
C THR A 164 -6.99 7.50 12.64
N ALA A 165 -7.43 6.66 13.59
CA ALA A 165 -8.78 6.10 13.64
C ALA A 165 -9.88 7.17 13.38
N GLY A 166 -10.84 6.80 12.53
CA GLY A 166 -11.91 7.69 12.08
C GLY A 166 -11.63 8.45 10.78
N ASN A 167 -10.41 8.37 10.23
CA ASN A 167 -10.09 8.86 8.89
C ASN A 167 -10.11 7.71 7.89
N ASP A 168 -10.83 7.88 6.76
CA ASP A 168 -10.79 6.93 5.65
C ASP A 168 -9.57 7.21 4.77
N ASN A 169 -8.59 6.31 4.78
CA ASN A 169 -7.34 6.43 4.04
C ASN A 169 -7.25 5.45 2.86
N ARG A 170 -8.37 4.89 2.40
CA ARG A 170 -8.39 3.96 1.26
C ARG A 170 -7.77 4.54 -0.01
N ASP A 171 -8.03 5.81 -0.33
CA ASP A 171 -7.43 6.48 -1.49
C ASP A 171 -5.91 6.63 -1.38
N LEU A 172 -5.41 6.97 -0.19
CA LEU A 172 -3.97 7.08 0.07
C LEU A 172 -3.28 5.73 -0.13
N ILE A 173 -3.82 4.65 0.46
CA ILE A 173 -3.24 3.31 0.31
C ILE A 173 -3.37 2.79 -1.13
N ALA A 174 -4.45 3.12 -1.84
CA ALA A 174 -4.58 2.78 -3.24
C ALA A 174 -3.55 3.50 -4.11
N ALA A 175 -3.30 4.78 -3.85
CA ALA A 175 -2.24 5.54 -4.49
C ALA A 175 -0.86 4.97 -4.16
N MET A 176 -0.60 4.59 -2.90
CA MET A 176 0.64 3.90 -2.50
C MET A 176 0.87 2.62 -3.32
N ASN A 177 -0.14 1.75 -3.40
CA ASN A 177 -0.04 0.49 -4.16
C ASN A 177 0.24 0.73 -5.65
N ARG A 178 -0.48 1.68 -6.28
CA ARG A 178 -0.25 2.04 -7.69
C ARG A 178 1.15 2.62 -7.91
N ALA A 179 1.53 3.57 -7.05
CA ALA A 179 2.82 4.24 -7.10
C ALA A 179 3.97 3.24 -6.96
N MET A 180 3.85 2.24 -6.07
CA MET A 180 4.87 1.20 -5.90
C MET A 180 5.18 0.45 -7.19
N ALA A 181 4.18 0.13 -8.03
CA ALA A 181 4.43 -0.60 -9.26
C ALA A 181 5.09 0.24 -10.37
N ASP A 182 4.86 1.55 -10.40
CA ASP A 182 5.54 2.46 -11.33
C ASP A 182 6.96 2.80 -10.88
N LEU A 183 7.16 2.85 -9.57
CA LEU A 183 8.32 3.51 -8.99
C LEU A 183 9.34 2.56 -8.37
N VAL A 184 9.01 1.28 -8.19
CA VAL A 184 9.98 0.29 -7.76
C VAL A 184 10.91 -0.09 -8.90
N VAL A 185 12.20 -0.17 -8.60
CA VAL A 185 13.19 -0.69 -9.55
C VAL A 185 12.93 -2.17 -9.77
N VAL A 186 12.58 -2.56 -11.00
CA VAL A 186 12.51 -3.98 -11.40
C VAL A 186 13.91 -4.44 -11.78
N ARG A 187 14.28 -5.64 -11.31
CA ARG A 187 15.57 -6.26 -11.59
C ARG A 187 15.79 -6.36 -13.10
N ASP A 188 16.95 -5.89 -13.53
CA ASP A 188 17.46 -6.09 -14.89
C ASP A 188 18.97 -6.33 -14.88
N ALA A 189 19.61 -6.31 -16.05
CA ALA A 189 21.04 -6.55 -16.20
C ALA A 189 21.94 -5.48 -15.55
N THR A 190 21.39 -4.30 -15.26
CA THR A 190 22.10 -3.12 -14.74
C THR A 190 21.64 -2.69 -13.36
N ASN A 191 20.38 -2.98 -13.01
CA ASN A 191 19.74 -2.56 -11.79
C ASN A 191 19.53 -3.75 -10.86
N ALA A 192 20.24 -3.74 -9.73
CA ALA A 192 20.04 -4.73 -8.68
C ALA A 192 18.70 -4.49 -7.99
N SER A 193 17.88 -5.53 -7.83
CA SER A 193 16.60 -5.42 -7.12
C SER A 193 16.10 -6.78 -6.62
N ALA A 194 15.30 -6.74 -5.55
CA ALA A 194 14.50 -7.88 -5.10
C ALA A 194 13.24 -8.09 -5.95
N VAL A 195 12.78 -7.07 -6.67
CA VAL A 195 11.57 -7.12 -7.47
C VAL A 195 11.87 -7.69 -8.85
N THR A 196 11.21 -8.78 -9.20
CA THR A 196 11.40 -9.45 -10.50
C THR A 196 10.32 -9.08 -11.52
N ALA A 197 9.19 -8.55 -11.07
CA ALA A 197 8.14 -8.03 -11.93
C ALA A 197 7.27 -7.01 -11.18
N ALA A 198 6.80 -5.99 -11.88
CA ALA A 198 5.76 -5.08 -11.44
C ALA A 198 4.78 -4.85 -12.60
N THR A 199 3.49 -4.78 -12.30
CA THR A 199 2.44 -4.68 -13.32
C THR A 199 1.26 -3.89 -12.79
N GLN A 200 0.80 -2.94 -13.59
CA GLN A 200 -0.50 -2.30 -13.45
C GLN A 200 -1.39 -2.84 -14.57
N ALA A 201 -2.37 -3.66 -14.21
CA ALA A 201 -3.28 -4.25 -15.20
C ALA A 201 -4.26 -3.19 -15.72
N ASN A 202 -4.75 -3.38 -16.94
CA ASN A 202 -5.85 -2.58 -17.47
C ASN A 202 -7.03 -2.61 -16.51
N SER A 203 -7.71 -1.47 -16.39
CA SER A 203 -8.91 -1.40 -15.57
C SER A 203 -10.01 -2.28 -16.16
N ILE A 204 -10.78 -2.89 -15.27
CA ILE A 204 -11.96 -3.70 -15.63
C ILE A 204 -13.20 -3.12 -14.97
N SER A 205 -14.36 -3.30 -15.58
CA SER A 205 -15.64 -3.04 -14.91
C SER A 205 -16.07 -4.24 -14.10
N PHE A 206 -16.86 -4.00 -13.05
CA PHE A 206 -17.40 -5.05 -12.18
C PHE A 206 -18.86 -4.77 -11.82
N THR A 207 -19.61 -5.79 -11.42
CA THR A 207 -21.00 -5.60 -11.01
C THR A 207 -21.08 -5.46 -9.49
N LEU A 208 -21.76 -4.42 -9.01
CA LEU A 208 -22.06 -4.27 -7.59
C LEU A 208 -23.02 -5.39 -7.13
N ALA A 209 -22.79 -5.94 -5.94
CA ALA A 209 -23.74 -6.86 -5.33
C ALA A 209 -25.07 -6.15 -5.01
N ALA A 210 -26.18 -6.90 -4.97
CA ALA A 210 -27.49 -6.32 -4.68
C ALA A 210 -27.55 -5.60 -3.31
N ALA A 211 -26.76 -6.05 -2.34
CA ALA A 211 -26.65 -5.44 -1.02
C ALA A 211 -25.98 -4.04 -1.05
N ALA A 212 -25.29 -3.67 -2.14
CA ALA A 212 -24.59 -2.39 -2.26
C ALA A 212 -25.51 -1.18 -2.02
N THR A 213 -26.76 -1.28 -2.45
CA THR A 213 -27.74 -0.19 -2.37
C THR A 213 -29.01 -0.60 -1.60
N ALA A 214 -28.90 -1.57 -0.68
CA ALA A 214 -30.04 -2.02 0.11
C ALA A 214 -30.62 -0.87 0.95
N THR A 215 -31.94 -0.71 0.97
CA THR A 215 -32.58 0.46 1.60
C THR A 215 -32.31 0.60 3.09
N THR A 216 -32.18 -0.51 3.82
CA THR A 216 -32.09 -0.51 5.29
C THR A 216 -30.69 -0.76 5.82
N ASP A 217 -29.85 -1.47 5.06
CA ASP A 217 -28.50 -1.84 5.50
C ASP A 217 -27.56 -1.99 4.28
N PRO A 218 -27.29 -0.89 3.57
CA PRO A 218 -26.47 -0.94 2.36
C PRO A 218 -25.02 -1.24 2.71
N THR A 219 -24.31 -1.95 1.83
CA THR A 219 -22.86 -2.17 1.98
C THR A 219 -22.01 -1.05 1.36
N THR A 220 -22.64 -0.07 0.69
CA THR A 220 -21.99 1.11 0.13
C THR A 220 -22.83 2.36 0.39
N GLY A 221 -22.25 3.55 0.16
CA GLY A 221 -22.95 4.83 0.24
C GLY A 221 -23.77 5.19 -1.00
N LEU A 222 -23.87 4.27 -1.96
CA LEU A 222 -24.64 4.48 -3.19
C LEU A 222 -26.12 4.18 -2.94
N VAL A 223 -26.99 4.94 -3.61
CA VAL A 223 -28.44 4.67 -3.59
C VAL A 223 -28.88 3.98 -4.88
N ALA A 224 -29.95 3.17 -4.81
CA ALA A 224 -30.40 2.36 -5.94
C ALA A 224 -30.72 3.19 -7.20
N GLY A 225 -31.20 4.42 -7.03
CA GLY A 225 -31.50 5.36 -8.13
C GLY A 225 -30.28 6.05 -8.77
N GLU A 226 -29.07 5.75 -8.30
CA GLU A 226 -27.81 6.18 -8.93
C GLU A 226 -27.21 5.11 -9.85
N LEU A 227 -27.68 3.86 -9.78
CA LEU A 227 -27.02 2.73 -10.47
C LEU A 227 -26.94 2.90 -12.00
N ASP A 228 -27.89 3.61 -12.60
CA ASP A 228 -27.93 3.92 -14.03
C ASP A 228 -27.00 5.09 -14.43
N LYS A 229 -26.46 5.82 -13.45
CA LYS A 229 -25.61 7.00 -13.62
C LYS A 229 -24.19 6.77 -13.13
N ILE A 230 -23.85 5.54 -12.75
CA ILE A 230 -22.50 5.19 -12.31
C ILE A 230 -21.85 4.18 -13.24
N SER A 231 -20.53 4.26 -13.32
CA SER A 231 -19.68 3.22 -13.88
C SER A 231 -18.72 2.73 -12.81
N THR A 232 -18.50 1.43 -12.78
CA THR A 232 -17.61 0.78 -11.82
C THR A 232 -16.29 0.46 -12.50
N VAL A 233 -15.20 0.68 -11.76
CA VAL A 233 -13.85 0.49 -12.27
C VAL A 233 -13.01 -0.19 -11.20
N GLN A 234 -12.41 -1.33 -11.52
CA GLN A 234 -11.43 -1.99 -10.68
C GLN A 234 -10.04 -1.81 -11.31
N MET A 235 -9.11 -1.33 -10.50
CA MET A 235 -7.70 -1.22 -10.84
C MET A 235 -6.92 -2.27 -10.07
N SER A 236 -6.08 -3.04 -10.75
CA SER A 236 -5.27 -4.10 -10.14
C SER A 236 -3.80 -3.79 -10.32
N THR A 237 -3.06 -3.80 -9.21
CA THR A 237 -1.62 -3.63 -9.19
C THR A 237 -0.98 -4.86 -8.58
N SER A 238 0.05 -5.40 -9.23
CA SER A 238 0.78 -6.55 -8.74
C SER A 238 2.27 -6.36 -8.86
N TYR A 239 3.02 -6.89 -7.91
CA TYR A 239 4.46 -6.97 -8.01
C TYR A 239 4.97 -8.25 -7.34
N THR A 240 6.10 -8.73 -7.83
CA THR A 240 6.72 -9.98 -7.40
C THR A 240 8.06 -9.68 -6.77
N VAL A 241 8.19 -10.02 -5.49
CA VAL A 241 9.44 -9.95 -4.73
C VAL A 241 10.03 -11.35 -4.64
N GLN A 242 11.29 -11.49 -5.02
CA GLN A 242 12.01 -12.74 -4.83
C GLN A 242 12.68 -12.77 -3.46
N VAL A 243 12.52 -13.89 -2.76
CA VAL A 243 13.17 -14.18 -1.49
C VAL A 243 14.07 -15.40 -1.61
N ALA A 244 15.16 -15.43 -0.85
CA ALA A 244 16.11 -16.52 -0.77
C ALA A 244 16.12 -17.13 0.63
N LEU A 245 16.18 -18.46 0.70
CA LEU A 245 16.36 -19.20 1.94
C LEU A 245 17.81 -19.11 2.39
N ASN A 246 18.03 -18.51 3.56
CA ASN A 246 19.27 -18.69 4.29
C ASN A 246 19.25 -20.08 4.94
N GLN A 247 20.02 -21.02 4.39
CA GLN A 247 20.07 -22.41 4.86
C GLN A 247 20.65 -22.54 6.28
N SER A 248 21.44 -21.58 6.75
CA SER A 248 22.01 -21.64 8.11
C SER A 248 20.98 -21.26 9.18
N THR A 249 20.17 -20.23 8.92
CA THR A 249 19.17 -19.72 9.86
C THR A 249 17.77 -20.29 9.59
N GLN A 250 17.58 -20.96 8.46
CA GLN A 250 16.28 -21.44 7.96
C GLN A 250 15.23 -20.31 7.85
N THR A 251 15.68 -19.11 7.46
CA THR A 251 14.84 -17.93 7.27
C THR A 251 14.90 -17.46 5.82
N PHE A 252 13.79 -16.92 5.31
CA PHE A 252 13.77 -16.27 4.01
C PHE A 252 14.05 -14.78 4.15
N ASP A 253 14.86 -14.24 3.24
CA ASP A 253 15.11 -12.81 3.12
C ASP A 253 15.05 -12.38 1.65
N VAL A 254 14.95 -11.08 1.36
CA VAL A 254 14.90 -10.57 0.00
C VAL A 254 16.16 -10.96 -0.78
N ASN A 255 15.98 -11.46 -2.00
CA ASN A 255 17.09 -11.80 -2.87
C ASN A 255 17.41 -10.61 -3.78
N VAL A 256 18.45 -9.83 -3.46
CA VAL A 256 18.88 -8.69 -4.28
C VAL A 256 20.06 -9.07 -5.15
N VAL A 257 19.83 -9.12 -6.46
CA VAL A 257 20.85 -9.40 -7.48
C VAL A 257 20.52 -8.60 -8.74
N THR A 258 21.48 -8.48 -9.65
CA THR A 258 21.21 -8.19 -11.07
C THR A 258 20.78 -9.48 -11.79
N ALA A 259 20.19 -9.35 -12.97
CA ALA A 259 19.82 -10.50 -13.81
C ALA A 259 21.03 -11.28 -14.34
#